data_AF-A0A7Y6D3L4-F1
#
_entry.id   AF-A0A7Y6D3L4-F1
#
_cell.length_a   1.000
_cell.length_b   1.000
_cell.length_c   1.000
_cell.angle_alpha   90.00
_cell.angle_beta   90.00
_cell.angle_gamma   90.00
#
_symmetry.space_group_name_H-M   'P 1'
#
loop_
_entity.id
_entity.type
_entity.pdbx_description
1 polymer ?
#
loop_
_entity_poly.entity_id
_entity_poly.type
_entity_poly.pdbx_seq_one_letter_code
_entity_poly.pdbx_strand_id
1 'polypeptide(L)'
;METNQKLLVLANGFLAALAARGVTHIATDNIAFEGPFLSAWRKWQPTVQSPEVLPKIEFGAVNQPRNIIFRVDRSTSPFKNFRSEGINRTPHNSTPEEFLEDWCSELPISDWLSLADLFLLEVEARNTRPADRS
;
A
#
# COMPACT_ATOMS: atom_id res chain seq x y z
N MET A 1 3.17 14.28 14.32
CA MET A 1 2.26 13.26 13.78
C MET A 1 2.67 11.91 14.33
N GLU A 2 1.86 11.32 15.21
CA GLU A 2 2.16 10.02 15.83
C GLU A 2 2.30 8.95 14.74
N THR A 3 3.31 8.07 14.86
CA THR A 3 3.66 7.01 13.88
C THR A 3 2.47 6.21 13.36
N ASN A 4 1.44 6.03 14.20
CA ASN A 4 0.21 5.34 13.85
C ASN A 4 -0.62 6.04 12.77
N GLN A 5 -0.63 7.38 12.75
CA GLN A 5 -1.34 8.15 11.71
C GLN A 5 -0.61 8.04 10.37
N LYS A 6 0.73 8.10 10.37
CA LYS A 6 1.53 7.96 9.14
C LYS A 6 1.33 6.60 8.47
N LEU A 7 1.28 5.53 9.28
CA LEU A 7 0.99 4.19 8.78
C LEU A 7 -0.43 4.08 8.21
N LEU A 8 -1.41 4.77 8.80
CA LEU A 8 -2.78 4.77 8.28
C LEU A 8 -2.87 5.50 6.94
N VAL A 9 -2.22 6.67 6.82
CA VAL A 9 -2.11 7.42 5.56
C VAL A 9 -1.48 6.54 4.48
N LEU A 10 -0.34 5.91 4.77
CA LEU A 10 0.31 4.96 3.87
C LEU A 10 -0.63 3.83 3.44
N ALA A 11 -1.34 3.21 4.38
CA ALA A 11 -2.19 2.08 4.07
C ALA A 11 -3.41 2.48 3.24
N ASN A 12 -4.06 3.59 3.56
CA ASN A 12 -5.20 4.11 2.80
C ASN A 12 -4.78 4.54 1.39
N GLY A 13 -3.71 5.32 1.26
CA GLY A 13 -3.20 5.79 -0.03
C GLY A 13 -2.77 4.63 -0.93
N PHE A 14 -2.05 3.66 -0.37
CA PHE A 14 -1.64 2.47 -1.12
C PHE A 14 -2.83 1.63 -1.61
N LEU A 15 -3.82 1.35 -0.75
CA LEU A 15 -5.00 0.55 -1.15
C LEU A 15 -5.91 1.29 -2.13
N ALA A 16 -6.06 2.60 -2.00
CA ALA A 16 -6.79 3.43 -2.96
C ALA A 16 -6.08 3.43 -4.33
N ALA A 17 -4.76 3.55 -4.36
CA ALA A 17 -4.00 3.47 -5.61
C ALA A 17 -4.12 2.10 -6.29
N LEU A 18 -4.12 1.01 -5.52
CA LEU A 18 -4.41 -0.32 -6.06
C LEU A 18 -5.83 -0.40 -6.63
N ALA A 19 -6.82 0.16 -5.94
CA ALA A 19 -8.19 0.23 -6.42
C ALA A 19 -8.32 1.02 -7.73
N ALA A 20 -7.59 2.14 -7.86
CA ALA A 20 -7.48 2.94 -9.09
C ALA A 20 -6.92 2.14 -10.26
N ARG A 21 -5.98 1.22 -9.98
CA ARG A 21 -5.45 0.26 -10.96
C ARG A 21 -6.36 -0.95 -11.21
N GLY A 22 -7.56 -0.96 -10.65
CA GLY A 22 -8.54 -2.04 -10.83
C GLY A 22 -8.24 -3.30 -10.02
N VAL A 23 -7.31 -3.24 -9.07
CA VAL A 23 -6.97 -4.37 -8.20
C VAL A 23 -8.12 -4.58 -7.21
N THR A 24 -8.67 -5.79 -7.20
CA THR A 24 -9.77 -6.18 -6.29
C THR A 24 -9.28 -6.98 -5.09
N HIS A 25 -8.15 -7.68 -5.23
CA HIS A 25 -7.55 -8.50 -4.17
C HIS A 25 -6.03 -8.40 -4.21
N ILE A 26 -5.42 -8.43 -3.02
CA ILE A 26 -3.99 -8.64 -2.85
C ILE A 26 -3.75 -9.80 -1.91
N ALA A 27 -2.63 -10.49 -2.09
CA ALA A 27 -2.19 -11.48 -1.12
C ALA A 27 -1.91 -10.80 0.22
N THR A 28 -2.44 -11.38 1.31
CA THR A 28 -2.31 -10.85 2.67
C THR A 28 -1.36 -11.70 3.52
N ASP A 29 -0.87 -12.82 3.00
CA ASP A 29 0.18 -13.58 3.66
C ASP A 29 1.50 -12.78 3.63
N ASN A 30 2.23 -12.84 4.75
CA ASN A 30 3.41 -12.01 4.94
C ASN A 30 4.46 -12.23 3.84
N ILE A 31 4.62 -13.46 3.34
CA ILE A 31 5.65 -13.73 2.35
C ILE A 31 5.26 -13.11 1.01
N ALA A 32 4.04 -13.33 0.52
CA ALA A 32 3.55 -12.80 -0.76
C ALA A 32 3.45 -11.27 -0.78
N PHE A 33 3.19 -10.65 0.37
CA PHE A 33 3.08 -9.19 0.47
C PHE A 33 4.40 -8.48 0.75
N GLU A 34 5.13 -8.88 1.82
CA GLU A 34 6.24 -8.08 2.35
C GLU A 34 7.38 -7.92 1.34
N GLY A 35 7.71 -8.99 0.60
CA GLY A 35 8.78 -8.98 -0.39
C GLY A 35 8.52 -7.97 -1.52
N PRO A 36 7.43 -8.14 -2.30
CA PRO A 36 7.07 -7.20 -3.35
C PRO A 36 6.90 -5.77 -2.85
N PHE A 37 6.26 -5.58 -1.69
CA PHE A 37 6.10 -4.25 -1.11
C PHE A 37 7.45 -3.60 -0.77
N LEU A 38 8.39 -4.31 -0.12
CA LEU A 38 9.70 -3.75 0.20
C LEU A 38 10.51 -3.39 -1.04
N SER A 39 10.46 -4.23 -2.08
CA SER A 39 11.12 -3.94 -3.36
C SER A 39 10.55 -2.67 -4.00
N ALA A 40 9.21 -2.56 -4.07
CA ALA A 40 8.53 -1.37 -4.59
C ALA A 40 8.85 -0.13 -3.75
N TRP A 41 8.78 -0.23 -2.43
CA TRP A 41 9.09 0.85 -1.48
C TRP A 41 10.50 1.39 -1.66
N ARG A 42 11.49 0.51 -1.83
CA ARG A 42 12.90 0.90 -2.07
C ARG A 42 13.11 1.57 -3.42
N LYS A 43 12.39 1.13 -4.46
CA LYS A 43 12.45 1.72 -5.80
C LYS A 43 11.78 3.09 -5.85
N TRP A 44 10.67 3.24 -5.13
CA TRP A 44 9.90 4.47 -5.06
C TRP A 44 10.62 5.59 -4.29
N GLN A 45 11.45 5.24 -3.29
CA GLN A 45 12.23 6.18 -2.46
C GLN A 45 11.45 7.29 -1.71
N PRO A 46 10.30 7.00 -1.07
CA PRO A 46 9.47 8.02 -0.44
C PRO A 46 10.09 8.68 0.79
N THR A 47 10.95 7.99 1.53
CA THR A 47 11.61 8.57 2.72
C THR A 47 12.65 9.63 2.37
N VAL A 48 13.08 9.71 1.11
CA VAL A 48 13.86 10.84 0.60
C VAL A 48 12.94 12.01 0.23
N GLN A 49 11.71 11.73 -0.20
CA GLN A 49 10.77 12.71 -0.73
C GLN A 49 9.84 13.33 0.33
N SER A 50 9.39 12.58 1.35
CA SER A 50 8.41 13.05 2.36
C SER A 50 8.45 12.32 3.72
N PRO A 51 9.57 12.33 4.46
CA PRO A 51 9.71 11.65 5.75
C PRO A 51 8.78 12.21 6.86
N GLU A 52 8.31 13.45 6.72
CA GLU A 52 7.33 14.08 7.60
C GLU A 52 5.92 13.52 7.43
N VAL A 53 5.60 12.95 6.26
CA VAL A 53 4.29 12.41 5.90
C VAL A 53 4.22 10.90 6.13
N LEU A 54 5.16 10.16 5.55
CA LEU A 54 5.14 8.69 5.57
C LEU A 54 6.11 8.10 6.60
N PRO A 55 5.80 6.90 7.15
CA PRO A 55 6.73 6.23 8.04
C PRO A 55 7.86 5.61 7.21
N LYS A 56 9.07 5.58 7.77
CA LYS A 56 10.13 4.74 7.22
C LYS A 56 9.73 3.26 7.36
N ILE A 57 9.68 2.52 6.27
CA ILE A 57 9.40 1.08 6.25
C ILE A 57 10.71 0.32 6.02
N GLU A 58 11.04 -0.58 6.96
CA GLU A 58 12.25 -1.41 6.90
C GLU A 58 11.99 -2.80 7.45
N PHE A 59 12.68 -3.81 6.90
CA PHE A 59 12.61 -5.17 7.43
C PHE A 59 13.26 -5.23 8.81
N GLY A 60 12.61 -5.90 9.77
CA GLY A 60 13.12 -6.02 11.14
C GLY A 60 13.02 -4.74 11.99
N ALA A 61 12.48 -3.65 11.45
CA ALA A 61 12.28 -2.40 12.20
C ALA A 61 10.93 -2.37 12.92
N VAL A 62 10.65 -1.25 13.61
CA VAL A 62 9.34 -0.99 14.27
C VAL A 62 8.21 -0.94 13.24
N ASN A 63 8.45 -0.32 12.08
CA ASN A 63 7.50 -0.24 10.98
C ASN A 63 7.88 -1.24 9.89
N GLN A 64 7.18 -2.36 9.89
CA GLN A 64 7.37 -3.43 8.92
C GLN A 64 6.30 -3.36 7.84
N PRO A 65 6.55 -3.88 6.63
CA PRO A 65 5.57 -3.84 5.54
C PRO A 65 4.22 -4.45 5.93
N ARG A 66 4.22 -5.56 6.67
CA ARG A 66 2.98 -6.16 7.18
C ARG A 66 2.13 -5.20 7.99
N ASN A 67 2.72 -4.21 8.67
CA ASN A 67 1.96 -3.27 9.46
C ASN A 67 1.00 -2.45 8.57
N ILE A 68 1.30 -2.28 7.27
CA ILE A 68 0.44 -1.56 6.33
C ILE A 68 -0.90 -2.29 6.19
N ILE A 69 -0.88 -3.61 5.99
CA ILE A 69 -2.08 -4.45 5.86
C ILE A 69 -2.82 -4.67 7.19
N PHE A 70 -2.18 -4.40 8.33
CA PHE A 70 -2.79 -4.51 9.66
C PHE A 70 -3.32 -3.19 10.23
N ARG A 71 -3.04 -2.04 9.59
CA ARG A 71 -3.40 -0.72 10.14
C ARG A 71 -4.75 -0.17 9.67
N VAL A 72 -5.29 -0.71 8.59
CA VAL A 72 -6.62 -0.34 8.08
C VAL A 72 -7.77 -0.86 8.94
N ASP A 73 -7.52 -1.70 9.94
CA ASP A 73 -8.54 -2.20 10.88
C ASP A 73 -9.19 -1.09 11.75
N ARG A 74 -8.75 0.17 11.61
CA ARG A 74 -9.42 1.33 12.21
C ARG A 74 -10.77 1.58 11.52
N SER A 75 -11.79 1.88 12.33
CA SER A 75 -13.16 2.16 11.85
C SER A 75 -13.25 3.29 10.82
N THR A 76 -12.28 4.19 10.81
CA THR A 76 -12.18 5.36 9.92
C THR A 76 -11.57 5.04 8.54
N SER A 77 -11.02 3.84 8.33
CA SER A 77 -10.54 3.44 7.01
C SER A 77 -11.68 2.87 6.16
N PRO A 78 -11.88 3.33 4.92
CA PRO A 78 -12.83 2.70 3.99
C PRO A 78 -12.36 1.32 3.52
N PHE A 79 -11.14 0.91 3.88
CA PHE A 79 -10.52 -0.35 3.52
C PHE A 79 -10.42 -1.34 4.69
N LYS A 80 -11.06 -1.06 5.84
CA LYS A 80 -10.95 -1.90 7.05
C LYS A 80 -11.27 -3.39 6.84
N ASN A 81 -12.11 -3.72 5.88
CA ASN A 81 -12.51 -5.10 5.58
C ASN A 81 -11.77 -5.71 4.38
N PHE A 82 -10.73 -5.06 3.83
CA PHE A 82 -10.19 -5.47 2.53
C PHE A 82 -9.65 -6.90 2.48
N ARG A 83 -9.22 -7.43 3.64
CA ARG A 83 -8.70 -8.80 3.76
C ARG A 83 -9.79 -9.86 3.56
N SER A 84 -11.04 -9.56 3.94
CA SER A 84 -12.18 -10.48 3.82
C SER A 84 -13.10 -10.15 2.64
N GLU A 85 -13.23 -8.87 2.29
CA GLU A 85 -14.21 -8.38 1.29
C GLU A 85 -13.54 -7.91 -0.02
N GLY A 86 -12.21 -7.84 -0.06
CA GLY A 86 -11.47 -7.26 -1.19
C GLY A 86 -11.32 -5.74 -1.08
N ILE A 87 -10.50 -5.17 -1.96
CA ILE A 87 -10.22 -3.74 -1.97
C ILE A 87 -11.48 -2.97 -2.39
N ASN A 88 -11.91 -2.04 -1.54
CA ASN A 88 -13.06 -1.18 -1.80
C ASN A 88 -12.81 -0.29 -3.02
N ARG A 89 -13.65 -0.41 -4.05
CA ARG A 89 -13.52 0.35 -5.30
C ARG A 89 -14.19 1.72 -5.25
N THR A 90 -14.98 1.97 -4.22
CA THR A 90 -15.68 3.25 -3.99
C THR A 90 -15.46 3.72 -2.55
N PRO A 91 -14.19 3.97 -2.15
CA PRO A 91 -13.90 4.44 -0.80
C PRO A 91 -14.61 5.78 -0.55
N HIS A 92 -15.34 5.90 0.56
CA HIS A 92 -16.14 7.09 0.90
C HIS A 92 -17.15 7.54 -0.17
N ASN A 93 -17.66 6.62 -0.98
CA ASN A 93 -18.59 6.90 -2.09
C ASN A 93 -17.99 7.80 -3.19
N SER A 94 -16.66 7.86 -3.30
CA SER A 94 -15.95 8.53 -4.39
C SER A 94 -15.19 7.51 -5.23
N THR A 95 -14.66 7.95 -6.37
CA THR A 95 -13.65 7.17 -7.11
C THR A 95 -12.37 7.04 -6.27
N PRO A 96 -11.53 6.02 -6.51
CA PRO A 96 -10.26 5.88 -5.83
C PRO A 96 -9.34 7.10 -6.00
N GLU A 97 -9.34 7.72 -7.18
CA GLU A 97 -8.56 8.92 -7.48
C GLU A 97 -9.06 10.15 -6.70
N GLU A 98 -10.38 10.39 -6.67
CA GLU A 98 -10.97 11.45 -5.84
C GLU A 98 -10.68 11.22 -4.34
N PHE A 99 -10.72 9.95 -3.90
CA PHE A 99 -10.35 9.64 -2.52
C PHE A 99 -8.88 9.96 -2.24
N LEU A 100 -7.97 9.66 -3.17
CA LEU A 100 -6.56 10.02 -3.03
C LEU A 100 -6.37 11.53 -2.92
N GLU A 101 -7.09 12.31 -3.73
CA GLU A 101 -7.05 13.77 -3.72
C GLU A 101 -7.57 14.36 -2.40
N ASP A 102 -8.72 13.89 -1.93
CA ASP A 102 -9.42 14.48 -0.78
C ASP A 102 -8.90 13.96 0.57
N TRP A 103 -8.50 12.69 0.64
CA TRP A 103 -8.22 11.98 1.89
C TRP A 103 -6.78 11.50 2.05
N CYS A 104 -5.96 11.55 1.00
CA CYS A 104 -4.53 11.21 1.02
C CYS A 104 -3.69 12.31 0.36
N SER A 105 -4.09 13.57 0.60
CA SER A 105 -3.54 14.80 0.00
C SER A 105 -2.11 15.11 0.41
N GLU A 106 -1.53 14.33 1.32
CA GLU A 106 -0.16 14.51 1.74
C GLU A 106 0.87 14.14 0.64
N LEU A 107 0.43 13.42 -0.40
CA LEU A 107 1.21 13.16 -1.62
C LEU A 107 0.34 13.33 -2.88
N PRO A 108 0.94 13.74 -4.01
CA PRO A 108 0.27 13.74 -5.30
C PRO A 108 -0.30 12.35 -5.65
N ILE A 109 -1.45 12.33 -6.34
CA ILE A 109 -2.06 11.08 -6.85
C ILE A 109 -1.05 10.26 -7.65
N SER A 110 -0.22 10.91 -8.48
CA SER A 110 0.82 10.25 -9.28
C SER A 110 1.81 9.43 -8.46
N ASP A 111 2.12 9.86 -7.25
CA ASP A 111 3.10 9.20 -6.39
C ASP A 111 2.50 7.95 -5.77
N TRP A 112 1.23 8.01 -5.36
CA TRP A 112 0.47 6.85 -4.91
C TRP A 112 0.32 5.81 -6.03
N LEU A 113 -0.04 6.25 -7.23
CA LEU A 113 -0.17 5.38 -8.40
C LEU A 113 1.17 4.74 -8.78
N SER A 114 2.27 5.50 -8.71
CA SER A 114 3.62 4.99 -8.96
C SER A 114 4.02 3.88 -7.98
N LEU A 115 3.71 4.03 -6.69
CA LEU A 115 3.94 2.97 -5.70
C LEU A 115 3.12 1.71 -6.03
N ALA A 116 1.85 1.86 -6.41
CA ALA A 116 1.01 0.74 -6.80
C ALA A 116 1.55 0.02 -8.04
N ASP A 117 1.97 0.75 -9.06
CA ASP A 117 2.55 0.19 -10.29
C ASP A 117 3.84 -0.59 -9.98
N LEU A 118 4.73 -0.01 -9.18
CA LEU A 118 5.96 -0.68 -8.74
C LEU A 118 5.65 -1.97 -7.95
N PHE A 119 4.64 -1.94 -7.09
CA PHE A 119 4.21 -3.13 -6.35
C PHE A 119 3.68 -4.22 -7.29
N LEU A 120 2.83 -3.87 -8.26
CA LEU A 120 2.27 -4.83 -9.21
C LEU A 120 3.36 -5.47 -10.08
N LEU A 121 4.35 -4.68 -10.53
CA LEU A 121 5.53 -5.20 -11.24
C LEU A 121 6.32 -6.21 -10.40
N GLU A 122 6.48 -5.97 -9.10
CA GLU A 122 7.18 -6.90 -8.20
C GLU A 122 6.39 -8.17 -7.92
N VAL A 123 5.05 -8.07 -7.83
CA VAL A 123 4.17 -9.24 -7.71
C VAL A 123 4.25 -10.09 -8.97
N GLU A 124 4.19 -9.48 -10.16
CA GLU A 124 4.30 -10.19 -11.44
C GLU A 124 5.69 -10.84 -11.60
N ALA A 125 6.77 -10.11 -11.29
CA ALA A 125 8.13 -10.63 -11.36
C ALA A 125 8.34 -11.84 -10.44
N ARG A 126 7.65 -11.89 -9.30
CA ARG A 126 7.67 -13.05 -8.41
C ARG A 126 6.91 -14.24 -8.99
N ASN A 127 5.71 -14.02 -9.53
CA ASN A 127 4.86 -15.08 -10.06
C ASN A 127 5.43 -15.72 -11.34
N THR A 128 6.25 -14.97 -12.07
CA THR A 128 6.91 -15.41 -13.32
C THR A 128 8.28 -16.05 -13.09
N ARG A 129 8.86 -15.96 -11.89
CA ARG A 129 10.08 -16.71 -11.57
C ARG A 129 9.75 -18.21 -11.61
N PRO A 130 10.43 -19.01 -12.45
CA PRO A 130 10.27 -20.46 -12.40
C PRO A 130 10.58 -20.92 -10.98
N ALA A 131 9.76 -21.83 -10.44
CA ALA A 131 10.08 -22.51 -9.21
C ALA A 131 11.45 -23.16 -9.41
N ASP A 132 12.49 -22.55 -8.85
CA ASP A 132 13.83 -23.11 -8.88
C ASP A 132 13.73 -24.47 -8.21
N ARG A 133 13.84 -25.50 -9.05
CA ARG A 133 13.96 -26.89 -8.62
C ARG A 133 15.23 -26.97 -7.78
N SER A 134 15.09 -27.26 -6.50
CA SER A 134 16.15 -27.85 -5.70
C SER A 134 15.51 -28.84 -4.73
#